data_AF-A0A0P7AFL5-F1
#
_entry.id   AF-A0A0P7AFL5-F1
#
_cell.length_a   1.000
_cell.length_b   1.000
_cell.length_c   1.000
_cell.angle_alpha   90.00
_cell.angle_beta   90.00
_cell.angle_gamma   90.00
#
_symmetry.space_group_name_H-M   'P 1'
#
loop_
_entity.id
_entity.type
_entity.pdbx_description
1 polymer ?
#
loop_
_entity_poly.entity_id
_entity_poly.type
_entity_poly.pdbx_seq_one_letter_code
_entity_poly.pdbx_strand_id
1 'polypeptide(L)'
;LPHAGGLTSYGLAAARRAEGWPLCISPDCRWMACRTEDGFDVMDVASGDVVFSRDADVLVTSGAFAADGKTLVLGTMDGVVEVWDVLEKMA
;
A
#
# COMPACT_ATOMS: atom_id res chain seq x y z
N LEU A 1 1.60 0.22 -17.84
CA LEU A 1 0.50 -0.60 -17.28
C LEU A 1 0.58 -1.98 -17.90
N PRO A 2 0.52 -3.06 -17.11
CA PRO A 2 0.53 -4.42 -17.65
C PRO A 2 -0.63 -4.60 -18.63
N HIS A 3 -0.35 -5.25 -19.76
CA HIS A 3 -1.34 -5.50 -20.82
C HIS A 3 -2.20 -6.71 -20.47
N ALA A 4 -3.47 -6.71 -20.87
CA ALA A 4 -4.37 -7.84 -20.62
C ALA A 4 -3.77 -9.16 -21.12
N GLY A 5 -3.70 -10.17 -20.24
CA GLY A 5 -3.10 -11.48 -20.54
C GLY A 5 -1.56 -11.55 -20.40
N GLY A 6 -0.89 -10.44 -20.08
CA GLY A 6 0.54 -10.42 -19.78
C GLY A 6 0.80 -10.57 -18.28
N LEU A 7 1.80 -11.39 -17.91
CA LEU A 7 2.38 -11.39 -16.57
C LEU A 7 3.62 -10.51 -16.59
N THR A 8 3.68 -9.52 -15.70
CA THR A 8 4.88 -8.71 -15.47
C THR A 8 5.28 -8.89 -14.01
N SER A 9 6.54 -9.28 -13.78
CA SER A 9 7.11 -9.46 -12.44
C SER A 9 8.29 -8.51 -12.27
N TYR A 10 8.38 -7.85 -11.12
CA TYR A 10 9.50 -7.01 -10.73
C TYR A 10 9.91 -7.34 -9.29
N GLY A 11 11.22 -7.27 -9.02
CA GLY A 11 11.76 -7.51 -7.69
C GLY A 11 11.58 -6.29 -6.80
N LEU A 12 10.66 -6.37 -5.84
CA LEU A 12 10.33 -5.27 -4.92
C LEU A 12 11.40 -5.00 -3.85
N ALA A 13 12.45 -5.82 -3.78
CA ALA A 13 13.46 -5.79 -2.73
C ALA A 13 14.38 -4.55 -2.75
N ALA A 14 14.39 -3.77 -3.84
CA ALA A 14 15.25 -2.59 -3.94
C ALA A 14 14.70 -1.35 -3.21
N ALA A 15 13.37 -1.28 -2.98
CA ALA A 15 12.71 -0.10 -2.44
C ALA A 15 12.21 -0.25 -0.99
N ARG A 16 12.12 -1.48 -0.47
CA ARG A 16 11.56 -1.76 0.87
C ARG A 16 12.64 -2.07 1.91
N ARG A 17 12.44 -1.55 3.13
CA ARG A 17 13.29 -1.86 4.30
C ARG A 17 12.98 -3.21 4.95
N ALA A 18 11.77 -3.73 4.74
CA ALA A 18 11.26 -4.99 5.30
C ALA A 18 10.32 -5.67 4.31
N GLU A 19 10.00 -6.96 4.53
CA GLU A 19 9.04 -7.68 3.70
C GLU A 19 7.64 -7.04 3.83
N GLY A 20 7.03 -6.72 2.69
CA GLY A 20 5.72 -6.09 2.63
C GLY A 20 4.67 -7.02 2.01
N TRP A 21 3.59 -7.28 2.73
CA TRP A 21 2.49 -8.15 2.31
C TRP A 21 1.35 -7.32 1.69
N PRO A 22 0.97 -7.55 0.42
CA PRO A 22 -0.14 -6.84 -0.23
C PRO A 22 -1.45 -6.96 0.53
N LEU A 23 -2.12 -5.82 0.73
CA LEU A 23 -3.46 -5.74 1.30
C LEU A 23 -4.49 -5.36 0.25
N CYS A 24 -4.22 -4.31 -0.52
CA CYS A 24 -5.13 -3.79 -1.54
C CYS A 24 -4.41 -2.96 -2.61
N ILE A 25 -5.09 -2.78 -3.74
CA ILE A 25 -4.67 -1.92 -4.84
C ILE A 25 -5.71 -0.81 -5.04
N SER A 26 -5.26 0.39 -5.43
CA SER A 26 -6.15 1.49 -5.79
C SER A 26 -6.95 1.16 -7.06
N PRO A 27 -8.16 1.75 -7.24
CA PRO A 27 -9.00 1.45 -8.41
C PRO A 27 -8.35 1.77 -9.76
N ASP A 28 -7.43 2.72 -9.80
CA ASP A 28 -6.65 3.10 -10.99
C ASP A 28 -5.39 2.25 -11.20
N CYS A 29 -5.16 1.25 -10.34
CA CYS A 29 -4.00 0.36 -10.33
C CYS A 29 -2.65 1.08 -10.19
N ARG A 30 -2.65 2.31 -9.67
CA ARG A 30 -1.42 3.09 -9.48
C ARG A 30 -0.74 2.79 -8.15
N TRP A 31 -1.51 2.58 -7.09
CA TRP A 31 -1.00 2.43 -5.74
C TRP A 31 -1.31 1.03 -5.20
N MET A 32 -0.35 0.44 -4.49
CA MET A 32 -0.58 -0.76 -3.69
C MET A 32 -0.20 -0.47 -2.25
N ALA A 33 -1.12 -0.77 -1.34
CA ALA A 33 -0.86 -0.72 0.09
C ALA A 33 -0.43 -2.09 0.60
N CYS A 34 0.63 -2.13 1.39
CA CYS A 34 1.13 -3.33 2.01
C CYS A 34 1.28 -3.13 3.52
N ARG A 35 1.02 -4.19 4.29
CA ARG A 35 1.50 -4.24 5.68
C ARG A 35 2.96 -4.68 5.69
N THR A 36 3.70 -4.20 6.67
CA THR A 36 5.04 -4.68 7.01
C THR A 36 5.02 -5.21 8.45
N GLU A 37 6.12 -5.79 8.92
CA GLU A 37 6.26 -6.17 10.33
C GLU A 37 6.20 -4.96 11.27
N ASP A 38 6.76 -3.82 10.82
CA ASP A 38 6.89 -2.59 11.61
C ASP A 38 5.78 -1.56 11.36
N GLY A 39 4.82 -1.86 10.47
CA GLY A 39 3.74 -0.92 10.12
C GLY A 39 3.12 -1.18 8.75
N PHE A 40 3.14 -0.16 7.90
CA PHE A 40 2.62 -0.26 6.53
C PHE A 40 3.31 0.69 5.57
N ASP A 41 3.20 0.40 4.28
CA ASP A 41 3.69 1.25 3.21
C ASP A 41 2.68 1.34 2.05
N VAL A 42 2.91 2.33 1.18
CA VAL A 42 2.28 2.44 -0.13
C VAL A 42 3.36 2.56 -1.18
N MET A 43 3.20 1.80 -2.26
CA MET A 43 4.11 1.80 -3.39
C MET A 43 3.40 2.19 -4.70
N ASP A 44 4.16 2.80 -5.59
CA ASP A 44 3.77 2.93 -7.00
C ASP A 44 3.88 1.55 -7.68
N VAL A 45 2.78 1.08 -8.23
CA VAL A 45 2.70 -0.24 -8.87
C VAL A 45 3.55 -0.30 -10.13
N ALA A 46 3.70 0.80 -10.87
CA ALA A 46 4.41 0.81 -12.15
C ALA A 46 5.93 0.82 -11.97
N SER A 47 6.46 1.59 -11.01
CA SER A 47 7.90 1.65 -10.74
C SER A 47 8.37 0.64 -9.69
N GLY A 48 7.48 0.25 -8.75
CA GLY A 48 7.83 -0.56 -7.59
C GLY A 48 8.41 0.25 -6.42
N ASP A 49 8.44 1.58 -6.52
CA ASP A 49 9.00 2.43 -5.47
C ASP A 49 8.02 2.61 -4.31
N VAL A 50 8.54 2.55 -3.08
CA VAL A 50 7.80 2.94 -1.89
C VAL A 50 7.72 4.46 -1.85
N VAL A 51 6.51 5.00 -1.97
CA VAL A 51 6.24 6.45 -1.98
C VAL A 51 5.82 6.95 -0.61
N PHE A 52 5.41 6.06 0.28
CA PHE A 52 5.10 6.37 1.68
C PHE A 52 5.33 5.15 2.55
N SER A 53 5.84 5.37 3.76
CA SER A 53 6.01 4.34 4.78
C SER A 53 5.71 4.96 6.15
N ARG A 54 5.01 4.21 7.00
CA ARG A 54 4.74 4.63 8.37
C ARG A 54 4.91 3.45 9.32
N ASP A 55 5.70 3.69 10.36
CA ASP A 55 5.81 2.78 11.48
C ASP A 55 4.52 2.82 12.30
N ALA A 56 4.08 1.65 12.77
CA ALA A 56 2.90 1.51 13.60
C ALA A 56 3.16 0.49 14.72
N ASP A 57 2.72 0.83 15.94
CA ASP A 57 2.89 -0.03 17.10
C ASP A 57 1.96 -1.27 17.07
N VAL A 58 0.93 -1.25 16.22
CA VAL A 58 -0.03 -2.34 16.06
C VAL A 58 -0.10 -2.78 14.61
N LEU A 59 -0.08 -4.09 14.41
CA LEU A 59 -0.09 -4.70 13.08
C LEU A 59 -1.34 -4.30 12.30
N VAL A 60 -1.13 -3.80 11.08
CA VAL A 60 -2.20 -3.61 10.08
C VAL A 60 -2.61 -4.98 9.53
N THR A 61 -3.88 -5.31 9.63
CA THR A 61 -4.43 -6.61 9.23
C THR A 61 -5.27 -6.56 7.96
N SER A 62 -5.80 -5.39 7.61
CA SER A 62 -6.68 -5.18 6.46
C SER A 62 -6.54 -3.77 5.87
N GLY A 63 -6.91 -3.60 4.61
CA GLY A 63 -6.93 -2.31 3.96
C GLY A 63 -7.84 -2.25 2.75
N ALA A 64 -8.35 -1.06 2.42
CA ALA A 64 -9.15 -0.81 1.23
C ALA A 64 -9.00 0.64 0.76
N PHE A 65 -8.77 0.82 -0.55
CA PHE A 65 -8.91 2.13 -1.18
C PHE A 65 -10.39 2.44 -1.44
N ALA A 66 -10.78 3.70 -1.25
CA ALA A 66 -12.05 4.22 -1.72
C ALA A 66 -12.09 4.28 -3.26
N ALA A 67 -13.30 4.36 -3.82
CA ALA A 67 -13.51 4.39 -5.26
C ALA A 67 -12.88 5.62 -5.96
N ASP A 68 -12.61 6.68 -5.20
CA ASP A 68 -11.93 7.88 -5.71
C ASP A 68 -10.40 7.71 -5.83
N GLY A 69 -9.83 6.63 -5.28
CA GLY A 69 -8.40 6.35 -5.24
C GLY A 69 -7.58 7.26 -4.32
N LYS A 70 -8.23 8.14 -3.55
CA LYS A 70 -7.57 9.13 -2.69
C LYS A 70 -7.61 8.76 -1.23
N THR A 71 -8.65 8.06 -0.80
CA THR A 71 -8.76 7.59 0.59
C THR A 71 -8.31 6.14 0.69
N LEU A 72 -7.44 5.84 1.66
CA LEU A 72 -7.10 4.49 2.10
C LEU A 72 -7.60 4.30 3.54
N VAL A 73 -8.33 3.22 3.77
CA VAL A 73 -8.74 2.78 5.10
C VAL A 73 -7.92 1.58 5.49
N LEU A 74 -7.39 1.57 6.71
CA LEU A 74 -6.60 0.48 7.29
C LEU A 74 -7.24 0.01 8.59
N GLY A 75 -7.30 -1.30 8.79
CA GLY A 75 -7.72 -1.90 10.05
C GLY A 75 -6.54 -2.55 10.77
N THR A 76 -6.39 -2.26 12.06
CA THR A 76 -5.33 -2.82 12.90
C THR A 76 -5.84 -3.98 13.75
N MET A 77 -4.91 -4.79 14.28
CA MET A 77 -5.22 -5.96 15.09
C MET A 77 -6.01 -5.64 16.37
N ASP A 78 -5.83 -4.44 16.94
CA ASP A 78 -6.50 -3.99 18.16
C ASP A 78 -7.89 -3.37 17.91
N GLY A 79 -8.38 -3.44 16.66
CA GLY A 79 -9.71 -2.97 16.29
C GLY A 79 -9.78 -1.48 15.98
N VAL A 80 -8.65 -0.79 15.83
CA VAL A 80 -8.62 0.59 15.36
C VAL A 80 -8.75 0.63 13.84
N VAL A 81 -9.48 1.64 13.35
CA VAL A 81 -9.60 1.94 11.93
C VAL A 81 -8.95 3.28 11.67
N GLU A 82 -7.90 3.28 10.85
CA GLU A 82 -7.22 4.48 10.40
C GLU A 82 -7.73 4.86 9.01
N VAL A 83 -8.08 6.13 8.82
CA VAL A 83 -8.51 6.69 7.54
C VAL A 83 -7.47 7.69 7.10
N TRP A 84 -6.97 7.51 5.88
CA TRP A 84 -5.83 8.27 5.36
C TRP A 84 -6.13 8.84 3.97
N ASP A 85 -5.93 10.16 3.79
CA ASP A 85 -5.84 10.79 2.48
C ASP A 85 -4.42 10.61 1.91
N VAL A 86 -4.33 9.76 0.89
CA VAL A 86 -3.09 9.34 0.24
C VAL A 86 -2.43 10.51 -0.50
N LEU A 87 -3.22 11.45 -1.03
CA LEU A 87 -2.68 12.57 -1.80
C LEU A 87 -2.14 13.69 -0.90
N GLU A 88 -2.76 13.93 0.26
CA GLU A 88 -2.31 14.98 1.17
C GLU A 88 -0.97 14.66 1.82
N LYS A 89 -0.67 13.38 2.08
CA LYS A 89 0.57 12.97 2.76
C LYS A 89 1.71 12.50 1.85
N MET A 90 1.52 12.57 0.53
CA MET A 90 2.57 12.28 -0.47
C MET A 90 3.18 13.54 -1.10
N ALA A 91 2.74 14.73 -0.68
CA ALA A 91 3.34 16.02 -1.03
C ALA A 91 4.45 16.38 -0.03
#